data_AF-A0A9Q0YN90-F1
#
_entry.id   AF-A0A9Q0YN90-F1
#
_cell.length_a   1.000
_cell.length_b   1.000
_cell.length_c   1.000
_cell.angle_alpha   90.00
_cell.angle_beta   90.00
_cell.angle_gamma   90.00
#
_symmetry.space_group_name_H-M   'P 1'
#
loop_
_entity.id
_entity.type
_entity.pdbx_description
1 polymer ?
#
loop_
_entity_poly.entity_id
_entity_poly.type
_entity_poly.pdbx_seq_one_letter_code
_entity_poly.pdbx_strand_id
1 'polypeptide(L)'
;MNQIVVVYCDQQTQLNRLISRNNLNEEEAQNRIHSQVPLVEKCHMADHVIDNSGSLESTKEAVTKLHQTFVSSNAHWKLRSVVLAIAFIVVGLSALTLRSLL
;
A
#
# COMPACT_ATOMS: atom_id res chain seq x y z
N MET A 1 2.77 -6.87 8.29
CA MET A 1 2.15 -7.69 7.24
C MET A 1 2.63 -7.12 5.91
N ASN A 2 3.18 -7.94 5.03
CA ASN A 2 3.58 -7.47 3.70
C ASN A 2 2.31 -7.37 2.83
N GLN A 3 2.30 -6.42 1.89
CA GLN A 3 1.18 -6.20 0.97
C GLN A 3 1.74 -6.26 -0.46
N ILE A 4 1.07 -6.99 -1.34
CA ILE A 4 1.40 -7.13 -2.75
C ILE A 4 0.49 -6.22 -3.56
N VAL A 5 1.09 -5.27 -4.29
CA VAL A 5 0.37 -4.36 -5.17
C VAL A 5 0.73 -4.66 -6.61
N VAL A 6 -0.27 -4.92 -7.45
CA VAL A 6 -0.08 -5.11 -8.90
C VAL A 6 -0.59 -3.88 -9.65
N VAL A 7 0.23 -3.41 -10.60
CA VAL A 7 -0.17 -2.35 -11.53
C VAL A 7 -0.71 -2.99 -12.80
N TYR A 8 -1.96 -2.69 -13.10
CA TYR A 8 -2.70 -3.18 -14.26
C TYR A 8 -2.72 -2.14 -15.38
N CYS A 9 -2.77 -2.60 -16.62
CA CYS A 9 -3.28 -1.82 -17.74
C CYS A 9 -3.96 -2.75 -18.74
N ASP A 10 -4.89 -2.23 -19.54
CA ASP A 10 -5.50 -2.99 -20.62
C ASP A 10 -4.46 -3.46 -21.65
N GLN A 11 -4.79 -4.53 -22.39
CA GLN A 11 -3.86 -5.19 -23.30
C GLN A 11 -3.37 -4.25 -24.41
N GLN A 12 -4.23 -3.38 -24.93
CA GLN A 12 -3.85 -2.46 -26.01
C GLN A 12 -2.88 -1.41 -25.50
N THR A 13 -3.17 -0.83 -24.32
CA THR A 13 -2.27 0.12 -23.66
C THR A 13 -0.93 -0.53 -23.30
N GLN A 14 -0.93 -1.77 -22.82
CA GLN A 14 0.29 -2.51 -22.52
C GLN A 14 1.16 -2.68 -23.76
N LEU A 15 0.55 -3.15 -24.86
CA LEU A 15 1.23 -3.38 -26.14
C LEU A 15 1.81 -2.07 -26.70
N ASN A 16 0.97 -1.03 -26.79
CA ASN A 16 1.36 0.27 -27.33
C ASN A 16 2.53 0.87 -26.54
N ARG A 17 2.43 0.89 -25.20
CA ARG A 17 3.50 1.43 -24.34
C ARG A 17 4.78 0.60 -24.44
N LEU A 18 4.67 -0.72 -24.56
CA LEU A 18 5.84 -1.59 -24.70
C LEU A 18 6.57 -1.34 -26.03
N ILE A 19 5.83 -1.26 -27.13
CA ILE A 19 6.35 -0.93 -28.46
C ILE A 19 7.04 0.43 -28.43
N SER A 20 6.35 1.48 -27.97
CA SER A 20 6.89 2.84 -27.97
C SER A 20 8.12 3.00 -27.06
N ARG A 21 8.15 2.31 -25.91
CA ARG A 21 9.28 2.42 -24.96
C ARG A 21 10.51 1.65 -25.44
N ASN A 22 10.32 0.49 -26.08
CA ASN A 22 11.40 -0.43 -26.41
C ASN A 22 11.76 -0.47 -27.90
N ASN A 23 11.09 0.31 -28.75
CA ASN A 23 11.24 0.31 -30.20
C ASN A 23 11.11 -1.09 -30.81
N LEU A 24 10.11 -1.85 -30.35
CA LEU A 24 9.82 -3.21 -30.83
C LEU A 24 8.81 -3.18 -31.97
N ASN A 25 8.82 -4.20 -32.82
CA ASN A 25 7.65 -4.47 -33.65
C ASN A 25 6.53 -5.13 -32.81
N GLU A 26 5.34 -5.24 -33.39
CA GLU A 26 4.17 -5.77 -32.68
C GLU A 26 4.34 -7.23 -32.26
N GLU A 27 4.90 -8.07 -33.13
CA GLU A 27 5.11 -9.50 -32.87
C GLU A 27 6.09 -9.72 -31.71
N GLU A 28 7.21 -8.98 -31.69
CA GLU A 28 8.19 -9.01 -30.60
C GLU A 28 7.56 -8.60 -29.26
N ALA A 29 6.73 -7.55 -29.28
CA ALA A 29 6.04 -7.08 -28.09
C ALA A 29 5.00 -8.10 -27.59
N GLN A 30 4.22 -8.71 -28.47
CA GLN A 30 3.26 -9.76 -28.13
C GLN A 30 3.97 -11.00 -27.57
N ASN A 31 5.01 -11.49 -28.22
CA ASN A 31 5.82 -12.62 -27.74
C ASN A 31 6.39 -12.36 -26.35
N ARG A 32 6.78 -11.12 -26.06
CA ARG A 32 7.28 -10.72 -24.73
C ARG A 32 6.18 -10.60 -23.68
N ILE A 33 4.95 -10.27 -24.06
CA ILE A 33 3.80 -10.29 -23.16
C ILE A 33 3.41 -11.73 -22.85
N HIS A 34 3.36 -12.60 -23.86
CA HIS A 34 2.98 -14.00 -23.73
C HIS A 34 4.00 -14.87 -22.97
N SER A 35 5.27 -14.46 -22.92
CA SER A 35 6.29 -15.18 -22.13
C SER A 35 6.19 -14.94 -20.62
N GLN A 36 5.32 -14.04 -20.18
CA GLN A 36 5.09 -13.72 -18.78
C GLN A 36 3.79 -14.37 -18.29
N VAL A 37 3.67 -14.53 -16.97
CA VAL A 37 2.39 -14.88 -16.33
C VAL A 37 1.32 -13.84 -16.73
N PRO A 38 0.12 -14.28 -17.19
CA PRO A 38 -0.96 -13.39 -17.58
C PRO A 38 -1.24 -12.32 -16.52
N LEU A 39 -1.45 -11.09 -16.97
CA LEU A 39 -1.63 -9.95 -16.06
C LEU A 39 -2.87 -10.13 -15.16
N VAL A 40 -3.93 -10.73 -15.70
CA VAL A 40 -5.15 -11.08 -14.95
C VAL A 40 -4.83 -12.05 -13.81
N GLU A 41 -4.02 -13.08 -14.08
CA GLU A 41 -3.59 -14.05 -13.07
C GLU A 41 -2.74 -13.40 -11.98
N LYS A 42 -1.82 -12.49 -12.36
CA LYS A 42 -1.08 -11.67 -11.38
C LYS A 42 -2.01 -10.83 -10.49
N CYS A 43 -3.07 -10.26 -11.06
CA CYS A 43 -4.06 -9.49 -10.30
C CYS A 43 -4.80 -10.34 -9.27
N HIS A 44 -5.11 -11.61 -9.59
CA HIS A 44 -5.74 -12.53 -8.64
C HIS A 44 -4.86 -12.89 -7.44
N MET A 45 -3.54 -12.80 -7.59
CA MET A 45 -2.57 -13.07 -6.53
C MET A 45 -2.23 -11.84 -5.67
N ALA A 46 -2.78 -10.67 -6.00
CA ALA A 46 -2.43 -9.41 -5.34
C ALA A 46 -3.40 -9.06 -4.20
N ASP A 47 -2.89 -8.40 -3.17
CA ASP A 47 -3.75 -7.79 -2.14
C ASP A 47 -4.47 -6.55 -2.69
N HIS A 48 -3.79 -5.80 -3.57
CA HIS A 48 -4.30 -4.58 -4.18
C HIS A 48 -3.94 -4.50 -5.66
N VAL A 49 -4.85 -3.95 -6.47
CA VAL A 49 -4.64 -3.69 -7.90
C VAL A 49 -4.84 -2.21 -8.19
N ILE A 50 -3.90 -1.61 -8.92
CA ILE A 50 -3.98 -0.22 -9.39
C ILE A 50 -4.11 -0.23 -10.91
N ASP A 51 -5.22 0.27 -11.43
CA ASP A 51 -5.40 0.47 -12.87
C ASP A 51 -4.64 1.72 -13.34
N ASN A 52 -3.73 1.52 -14.28
CA ASN A 52 -2.90 2.54 -14.93
C ASN A 52 -3.17 2.61 -16.46
N SER A 53 -4.34 2.14 -16.89
CA SER A 53 -4.82 2.28 -18.28
C SER A 53 -5.19 3.73 -18.59
N GLY A 54 -5.62 4.48 -17.57
CA GLY A 54 -6.07 5.87 -17.69
C GLY A 54 -4.97 6.92 -17.72
N SER A 55 -5.31 8.11 -17.25
CA SER A 55 -4.39 9.25 -17.15
C SER A 55 -3.46 9.13 -15.95
N LEU A 56 -2.33 9.84 -16.00
CA LEU A 56 -1.41 9.92 -14.86
C LEU A 56 -2.11 10.41 -13.58
N GLU A 57 -3.06 11.34 -13.70
CA GLU A 57 -3.82 11.86 -12.56
C GLU A 57 -4.70 10.79 -11.92
N SER A 58 -5.40 9.97 -12.73
CA SER A 58 -6.18 8.84 -12.19
C SER A 58 -5.31 7.84 -11.43
N THR A 59 -4.10 7.56 -11.95
CA THR A 59 -3.14 6.69 -11.28
C THR A 59 -2.63 7.31 -9.97
N LYS A 60 -2.34 8.62 -9.96
CA LYS A 60 -1.93 9.33 -8.73
C LYS A 60 -3.00 9.30 -7.66
N GLU A 61 -4.27 9.50 -8.03
CA GLU A 61 -5.40 9.42 -7.10
C GLU A 61 -5.52 8.02 -6.50
N ALA A 62 -5.45 6.96 -7.33
CA ALA A 62 -5.50 5.58 -6.87
C ALA A 62 -4.35 5.24 -5.92
N VAL A 63 -3.12 5.64 -6.25
CA VAL A 63 -1.94 5.46 -5.39
C VAL A 63 -2.09 6.22 -4.07
N THR A 64 -2.57 7.46 -4.11
CA THR A 64 -2.76 8.29 -2.92
C THR A 64 -3.78 7.67 -1.97
N LYS A 65 -4.90 7.18 -2.51
CA LYS A 65 -5.93 6.49 -1.75
C LYS A 65 -5.37 5.22 -1.09
N LEU A 66 -4.63 4.40 -1.84
CA LEU A 66 -4.02 3.19 -1.28
C LEU A 66 -3.00 3.52 -0.19
N HIS A 67 -2.15 4.51 -0.42
CA HIS A 67 -1.16 4.97 0.56
C HIS A 67 -1.80 5.42 1.88
N GLN A 68 -2.93 6.14 1.82
CA GLN A 68 -3.68 6.53 3.02
C GLN A 68 -4.17 5.32 3.84
N THR A 69 -4.54 4.21 3.18
CA THR A 69 -4.92 2.98 3.89
C THR A 69 -3.76 2.38 4.67
N PHE A 70 -2.53 2.52 4.18
CA PHE A 70 -1.33 2.00 4.86
C PHE A 70 -0.85 2.93 5.98
N VAL A 71 -0.91 4.25 5.78
CA VAL A 71 -0.44 5.24 6.76
C VAL A 71 -1.40 5.40 7.94
N SER A 72 -2.71 5.18 7.74
CA SER A 72 -3.73 5.34 8.79
C SER A 72 -3.68 4.31 9.94
N SER A 73 -2.63 3.46 9.99
CA SER A 73 -2.38 2.57 11.12
C SER A 73 -1.89 3.33 12.37
N ASN A 74 -2.81 4.04 13.02
CA ASN A 74 -2.62 4.74 14.30
C ASN A 74 -2.61 3.78 15.51
N ALA A 75 -2.42 2.48 15.29
CA ALA A 75 -2.42 1.47 16.35
C ALA A 75 -1.37 1.78 17.43
N HIS A 76 -0.20 2.28 17.02
CA HIS A 76 0.87 2.67 17.93
C HIS A 76 0.52 3.90 18.77
N TRP A 77 -0.22 4.87 18.22
CA TRP A 77 -0.72 6.01 19.00
C TRP A 77 -1.73 5.57 20.05
N LYS A 78 -2.67 4.67 19.72
CA LYS A 78 -3.61 4.09 20.70
C LYS A 78 -2.87 3.37 21.83
N LEU A 79 -1.86 2.56 21.50
CA LEU A 79 -1.04 1.87 22.50
C LEU A 79 -0.27 2.86 23.40
N ARG A 80 0.32 3.92 22.83
CA ARG A 80 1.02 4.97 23.58
C ARG A 80 0.09 5.71 24.56
N SER A 81 -1.15 6.00 24.15
CA SER A 81 -2.15 6.65 25.02
C SER A 81 -2.49 5.79 26.24
N VAL A 82 -2.65 4.47 26.05
CA VAL A 82 -2.92 3.53 27.13
C VAL A 82 -1.73 3.44 28.10
N VAL A 83 -0.51 3.34 27.57
CA VAL A 83 0.71 3.30 28.40
C VAL A 83 0.86 4.59 29.23
N LEU A 84 0.61 5.75 28.63
CA LEU A 84 0.65 7.04 29.34
C LEU A 84 -0.40 7.11 30.45
N ALA A 85 -1.63 6.66 30.19
CA ALA A 85 -2.69 6.62 31.20
C ALA A 85 -2.31 5.73 32.40
N ILE A 86 -1.75 4.54 32.13
CA ILE A 86 -1.27 3.63 33.19
C ILE A 86 -0.13 4.30 33.99
N ALA A 87 0.83 4.94 33.32
CA ALA A 87 1.93 5.62 33.99
C ALA A 87 1.43 6.73 34.94
N PHE A 88 0.45 7.53 34.50
CA PHE A 88 -0.18 8.55 35.34
C PHE A 88 -0.86 7.96 36.58
N ILE A 89 -1.57 6.84 36.43
CA ILE A 89 -2.23 6.15 37.55
C ILE A 89 -1.19 5.66 38.56
N VAL A 90 -0.10 5.03 38.09
CA VAL A 90 0.98 4.52 38.95
C VAL A 90 1.66 5.66 39.72
N VAL A 91 1.99 6.76 39.05
CA VAL A 91 2.60 7.95 39.68
C VAL A 91 1.64 8.57 40.71
N GLY A 92 0.35 8.66 40.39
CA GLY A 92 -0.66 9.18 41.32
C GLY A 92 -0.80 8.31 42.58
N LEU A 93 -0.89 6.98 42.42
CA LEU A 93 -0.96 6.04 43.54
C LEU A 93 0.30 6.08 44.42
N SER A 94 1.49 6.15 43.81
CA SER A 94 2.75 6.24 44.57
C SER A 94 2.89 7.57 45.31
N ALA A 95 2.39 8.68 44.76
CA ALA A 95 2.33 9.95 45.48
C ALA A 95 1.34 9.91 46.68
N LEU A 96 0.20 9.22 46.52
CA LEU A 96 -0.78 9.03 47.60
C LEU A 96 -0.23 8.19 48.75
N THR A 97 0.45 7.07 48.45
CA THR A 97 1.05 6.23 49.49
C THR A 97 2.18 6.95 50.22
N LEU A 98 3.05 7.67 49.50
CA LEU A 98 4.11 8.48 50.09
C LEU A 98 3.56 9.57 51.02
N ARG A 99 2.46 10.21 50.62
CA ARG A 99 1.76 11.21 51.45
C ARG A 99 1.09 10.61 52.70
N SER A 100 0.70 9.34 52.66
CA SER A 100 0.13 8.66 53.84
C SER A 100 1.18 8.17 54.85
N LEU A 101 2.46 8.13 54.45
CA LEU A 101 3.60 7.69 55.26
C LEU A 101 4.40 8.85 55.89
N LEU A 102 4.08 10.09 55.49
CA LEU A 102 4.65 11.35 56.00
C LEU A 102 3.61 12.07 56.86
#